data_AF-A0A4P6XBV9-F1
#
_entry.id   AF-A0A4P6XBV9-F1
#
_cell.length_a   1.000
_cell.length_b   1.000
_cell.length_c   1.000
_cell.angle_alpha   90.00
_cell.angle_beta   90.00
_cell.angle_gamma   90.00
#
_symmetry.space_group_name_H-M   'P 1'
#
loop_
_entity.id
_entity.type
_entity.pdbx_description
1 polymer ?
#
loop_
_entity_poly.entity_id
_entity_poly.type
_entity_poly.pdbx_seq_one_letter_code
_entity_poly.pdbx_strand_id
1 'polypeptide(L)'
;METPLARKAIEKLFEGNHVTYEAAFVDLDEDGKQDIVAYASGPEYCGSGGCSMGVLRATGKGYDTIGRTTVTQLPIRLLSSRTHGLRDLGVAVSGGGASGHAVRLRFDGRRYPSNPTTLPETATTSDDAGSVLIPSAR
;
A
#
# COMPACT_ATOMS: atom_id res chain seq x y z
N MET A 1 2.86 8.73 15.87
CA MET A 1 2.24 7.72 16.75
C MET A 1 0.84 7.44 16.23
N GLU A 2 0.46 6.17 16.11
CA GLU A 2 -0.88 5.75 15.67
C GLU A 2 -1.96 6.25 16.65
N THR A 3 -3.07 6.79 16.13
CA THR A 3 -4.22 7.23 16.93
C THR A 3 -5.30 6.14 16.99
N PRO A 4 -6.21 6.15 17.99
CA PRO A 4 -7.34 5.22 18.04
C PRO A 4 -8.23 5.25 16.79
N LEU A 5 -8.38 6.44 16.17
CA LEU A 5 -9.14 6.60 14.93
C LEU A 5 -8.43 5.92 13.75
N ALA A 6 -7.10 6.07 13.65
CA ALA A 6 -6.29 5.39 12.65
C ALA A 6 -6.36 3.87 12.80
N ARG A 7 -6.20 3.36 14.03
CA ARG A 7 -6.36 1.92 14.34
C ARG A 7 -7.69 1.37 13.85
N LYS A 8 -8.79 2.01 14.26
CA LYS A 8 -10.15 1.59 13.88
C LYS A 8 -10.36 1.62 12.36
N ALA A 9 -9.76 2.59 11.67
CA ALA A 9 -9.83 2.67 10.21
C ALA A 9 -9.07 1.50 9.54
N ILE A 10 -7.92 1.09 10.07
CA ILE A 10 -7.15 -0.06 9.59
C ILE A 10 -7.89 -1.38 9.86
N GLU A 11 -8.47 -1.55 11.05
CA GLU A 11 -9.29 -2.72 11.38
C GLU A 11 -10.50 -2.84 10.42
N LYS A 12 -11.15 -1.71 10.13
CA LYS A 12 -12.25 -1.64 9.15
C LYS A 12 -11.78 -1.95 7.73
N LEU A 13 -10.61 -1.45 7.32
CA LEU A 13 -10.03 -1.66 5.98
C LEU A 13 -9.84 -3.15 5.67
N PHE A 14 -9.43 -3.94 6.67
CA PHE A 14 -9.19 -5.36 6.54
C PHE A 14 -10.35 -6.25 7.01
N GLU A 15 -11.47 -5.66 7.45
CA GLU A 15 -12.66 -6.38 7.92
C GLU A 15 -12.37 -7.40 9.05
N GLY A 16 -11.34 -7.15 9.86
CA GLY A 16 -10.85 -8.09 10.86
C GLY A 16 -10.69 -7.44 12.23
N ASN A 17 -11.37 -7.98 13.25
CA ASN A 17 -11.32 -7.46 14.62
C ASN A 17 -9.95 -7.64 15.33
N HIS A 18 -8.99 -8.36 14.72
CA HIS A 18 -7.63 -8.54 15.23
C HIS A 18 -6.61 -8.69 14.09
N VAL A 19 -6.68 -7.82 13.08
CA VAL A 19 -5.68 -7.82 12.00
C VAL A 19 -4.29 -7.49 12.57
N THR A 20 -3.29 -8.33 12.26
CA THR A 20 -1.90 -7.96 12.48
C THR A 20 -1.43 -7.18 11.26
N TYR A 21 -0.79 -6.04 11.46
CA TYR A 21 -0.35 -5.19 10.36
C TYR A 21 0.91 -4.41 10.71
N GLU A 22 1.62 -4.00 9.66
CA GLU A 22 2.56 -2.89 9.70
C GLU A 22 1.92 -1.68 9.01
N ALA A 23 2.17 -0.48 9.52
CA ALA A 23 1.62 0.74 8.95
C ALA A 23 2.66 1.86 8.89
N ALA A 24 2.63 2.60 7.79
CA ALA A 24 3.36 3.84 7.60
C ALA A 24 2.35 5.00 7.51
N PHE A 25 2.67 6.07 8.21
CA PHE A 25 1.96 7.34 8.14
C PHE A 25 2.74 8.26 7.21
N VAL A 26 2.09 8.73 6.14
CA VAL A 26 2.73 9.47 5.06
C VAL A 26 1.75 10.45 4.44
N ASP A 27 2.22 11.63 4.07
CA ASP A 27 1.42 12.61 3.36
C ASP A 27 1.50 12.35 1.84
N LEU A 28 0.48 11.71 1.26
CA LEU A 28 0.49 11.30 -0.16
C LEU A 28 0.16 12.46 -1.09
N ASP A 29 -0.55 13.48 -0.64
CA ASP A 29 -0.94 14.62 -1.46
C ASP A 29 -0.22 15.94 -1.08
N GLU A 30 0.63 15.93 -0.07
CA GLU A 30 1.33 17.10 0.50
C GLU A 30 0.36 18.16 1.10
N ASP A 31 -0.78 17.72 1.64
CA ASP A 31 -1.77 18.61 2.29
C ASP A 31 -1.53 18.86 3.79
N GLY A 32 -0.48 18.26 4.35
CA GLY A 32 -0.10 18.34 5.75
C GLY A 32 -0.81 17.32 6.66
N LYS A 33 -1.74 16.50 6.13
CA LYS A 33 -2.35 15.39 6.86
C LYS A 33 -1.63 14.09 6.53
N GLN A 34 -1.62 13.18 7.50
CA GLN A 34 -0.94 11.89 7.36
C GLN A 34 -1.96 10.85 6.89
N ASP A 35 -1.83 10.43 5.64
CA ASP A 35 -2.47 9.23 5.11
C ASP A 35 -1.82 7.96 5.70
N ILE A 36 -2.48 6.82 5.52
CA ILE A 36 -2.00 5.54 6.03
C ILE A 36 -1.80 4.58 4.87
N VAL A 37 -0.61 4.00 4.83
CA VAL A 37 -0.30 2.80 4.05
C VAL A 37 -0.16 1.66 5.04
N ALA A 38 -1.00 0.63 4.94
CA ALA A 38 -1.01 -0.51 5.84
C ALA A 38 -0.80 -1.82 5.08
N TYR A 39 -0.04 -2.73 5.68
CA TYR A 39 0.26 -4.06 5.16
C TYR A 39 -0.19 -5.10 6.17
N ALA A 40 -1.23 -5.86 5.84
CA ALA A 40 -1.78 -6.87 6.72
C ALA A 40 -1.00 -8.19 6.60
N SER A 41 -0.74 -8.81 7.75
CA SER A 41 -0.09 -10.11 7.86
C SER A 41 -1.04 -11.14 8.47
N GLY A 42 -0.81 -12.40 8.11
CA GLY A 42 -1.60 -13.55 8.57
C GLY A 42 -2.26 -14.31 7.42
N PRO A 43 -2.70 -15.55 7.67
CA PRO A 43 -3.19 -16.46 6.64
C PRO A 43 -4.45 -15.96 5.91
N GLU A 44 -5.27 -15.12 6.57
CA GLU A 44 -6.45 -14.48 5.97
C GLU A 44 -6.08 -13.43 4.89
N TYR A 45 -4.90 -12.83 5.00
CA TYR A 45 -4.48 -11.70 4.16
C TYR A 45 -3.35 -12.03 3.20
N CYS A 46 -2.67 -13.17 3.43
CA CYS A 46 -1.48 -13.59 2.74
C CYS A 46 -1.70 -14.88 1.95
N GLY A 47 -1.23 -14.89 0.71
CA GLY A 47 -1.08 -16.09 -0.11
C GLY A 47 0.35 -16.24 -0.62
N SER A 48 0.57 -17.19 -1.53
CA SER A 48 1.89 -17.45 -2.10
C SER A 48 2.48 -16.28 -2.90
N GLY A 49 1.64 -15.36 -3.40
CA GLY A 49 2.06 -14.18 -4.14
C GLY A 49 2.28 -12.92 -3.28
N GLY A 50 2.11 -13.01 -1.97
CA GLY A 50 2.23 -11.88 -1.04
C GLY A 50 0.94 -11.63 -0.27
N CYS A 51 0.91 -10.52 0.45
CA CYS A 51 -0.20 -10.16 1.33
C CYS A 51 -1.02 -8.98 0.83
N SER A 52 -2.07 -8.65 1.57
CA SER A 52 -2.93 -7.52 1.32
C SER A 52 -2.34 -6.24 1.91
N MET A 53 -2.23 -5.23 1.07
CA MET A 53 -1.95 -3.84 1.44
C MET A 53 -3.23 -3.02 1.30
N GLY A 54 -3.34 -1.92 2.05
CA GLY A 54 -4.34 -0.90 1.73
C GLY A 54 -3.86 0.51 2.03
N VAL A 55 -4.62 1.46 1.49
CA VAL A 55 -4.31 2.89 1.52
C VAL A 55 -5.54 3.64 2.00
N LEU A 56 -5.35 4.46 3.04
CA LEU A 56 -6.38 5.27 3.66
C LEU A 56 -5.97 6.74 3.54
N ARG A 57 -6.82 7.55 2.92
CA ARG A 57 -6.60 9.00 2.81
C ARG A 57 -7.16 9.71 4.03
N ALA A 58 -6.38 10.57 4.66
CA ALA A 58 -6.84 11.42 5.73
C ALA A 58 -7.86 12.45 5.21
N THR A 59 -8.93 12.63 5.99
CA THR A 59 -9.95 13.65 5.75
C THR A 59 -10.14 14.46 7.02
N GLY A 60 -10.89 15.58 6.93
CA GLY A 60 -11.21 16.37 8.12
C GLY A 60 -12.01 15.62 9.20
N LYS A 61 -12.54 14.43 8.90
CA LYS A 61 -13.38 13.63 9.81
C LYS A 61 -12.82 12.24 10.11
N GLY A 62 -11.67 11.85 9.53
CA GLY A 62 -11.09 10.53 9.70
C GLY A 62 -10.36 10.07 8.46
N TYR A 63 -10.73 8.89 7.94
CA TYR A 63 -10.01 8.25 6.85
C TYR A 63 -10.96 7.61 5.84
N ASP A 64 -10.69 7.82 4.56
CA ASP A 64 -11.38 7.16 3.45
C ASP A 64 -10.47 6.08 2.83
N THR A 65 -11.02 4.90 2.56
CA THR A 65 -10.29 3.85 1.84
C THR A 65 -10.17 4.23 0.37
N ILE A 66 -8.93 4.46 -0.05
CA ILE A 66 -8.57 4.77 -1.44
C ILE A 66 -7.71 3.67 -2.08
N GLY A 67 -7.58 2.51 -1.44
CA GLY A 67 -6.87 1.39 -2.03
C GLY A 67 -6.95 0.15 -1.14
N ARG A 68 -7.18 -1.00 -1.78
CA ARG A 68 -6.96 -2.32 -1.19
C ARG A 68 -6.35 -3.19 -2.27
N THR A 69 -5.09 -3.51 -2.11
CA THR A 69 -4.24 -4.17 -3.10
C THR A 69 -3.83 -5.53 -2.57
N THR A 70 -4.15 -6.60 -3.29
CA THR A 70 -3.68 -7.95 -2.98
C THR A 70 -2.36 -8.24 -3.69
N VAL A 71 -1.72 -9.36 -3.36
CA VAL A 71 -0.50 -9.82 -4.05
C VAL A 71 0.63 -8.77 -3.98
N THR A 72 0.79 -8.18 -2.80
CA THR A 72 1.87 -7.21 -2.54
C THR A 72 2.94 -7.86 -1.68
N GLN A 73 4.20 -7.61 -2.03
CA GLN A 73 5.37 -7.99 -1.24
C GLN A 73 6.07 -6.73 -0.74
N LEU A 74 6.71 -6.86 0.42
CA LEU A 74 7.58 -5.83 0.98
C LEU A 74 8.92 -5.77 0.20
N PRO A 75 9.57 -4.60 0.11
CA PRO A 75 9.21 -3.36 0.79
C PRO A 75 8.09 -2.61 0.05
N ILE A 76 7.28 -1.87 0.82
CA ILE A 76 6.41 -0.84 0.25
C ILE A 76 7.17 0.49 0.26
N ARG A 77 7.17 1.17 -0.88
CA ARG A 77 7.95 2.39 -1.13
C ARG A 77 7.06 3.55 -1.54
N LEU A 78 7.45 4.76 -1.15
CA LEU A 78 6.90 6.01 -1.64
C LEU A 78 7.78 6.51 -2.79
N LEU A 79 7.25 6.51 -4.01
CA LEU A 79 8.00 6.93 -5.19
C LEU A 79 7.99 8.45 -5.32
N SER A 80 8.98 9.05 -5.99
CA SER A 80 9.02 10.50 -6.23
C SER A 80 7.94 10.98 -7.23
N SER A 81 7.40 10.08 -8.06
CA SER A 81 6.35 10.42 -9.01
C SER A 81 4.98 10.58 -8.34
N ARG A 82 4.11 11.32 -9.01
CA ARG A 82 2.71 11.56 -8.62
C ARG A 82 1.79 11.30 -9.81
N THR A 83 0.61 10.76 -9.53
CA THR A 83 -0.48 10.60 -10.51
C THR A 83 -1.78 11.07 -9.88
N HIS A 84 -2.53 11.93 -10.58
CA HIS A 84 -3.78 12.53 -10.07
C HIS A 84 -3.64 13.19 -8.69
N GLY A 85 -2.50 13.84 -8.44
CA GLY A 85 -2.22 14.61 -7.21
C GLY A 85 -1.62 13.80 -6.06
N LEU A 86 -1.73 12.46 -6.08
CA LEU A 86 -1.19 11.59 -5.04
C LEU A 86 0.15 10.98 -5.46
N ARG A 87 1.04 10.75 -4.49
CA ARG A 87 2.31 10.04 -4.68
C ARG A 87 2.07 8.61 -5.14
N ASP A 88 2.85 8.14 -6.10
CA ASP A 88 2.80 6.75 -6.51
C ASP A 88 3.48 5.86 -5.46
N LEU A 89 3.02 4.60 -5.36
CA LEU A 89 3.56 3.62 -4.43
C LEU A 89 4.31 2.53 -5.20
N GLY A 90 5.44 2.08 -4.68
CA GLY A 90 6.19 0.94 -5.20
C GLY A 90 5.94 -0.28 -4.32
N VAL A 91 5.62 -1.42 -4.94
CA VAL A 91 5.49 -2.71 -4.26
C VAL A 91 6.27 -3.76 -5.01
N ALA A 92 6.78 -4.79 -4.33
CA ALA A 92 7.31 -5.95 -5.01
C ALA A 92 6.17 -6.93 -5.36
N VAL A 93 6.31 -7.64 -6.47
CA VAL A 93 5.47 -8.80 -6.81
C VAL A 93 6.37 -10.01 -7.04
N SER A 94 5.91 -11.19 -6.65
CA SER A 94 6.62 -12.46 -6.89
C SER A 94 5.64 -13.64 -6.78
N GLY A 95 6.07 -14.84 -7.18
CA GLY A 95 5.25 -16.06 -7.10
C GLY A 95 4.60 -16.45 -8.43
N GLY A 96 3.94 -17.61 -8.46
CA GLY A 96 3.29 -18.12 -9.68
C GLY A 96 4.25 -18.51 -10.82
N GLY A 97 5.55 -18.65 -10.54
CA GLY A 97 6.58 -18.98 -11.54
C GLY A 97 7.28 -17.76 -12.17
N ALA A 98 6.90 -16.53 -11.82
CA ALA A 98 7.55 -15.31 -12.29
C ALA A 98 8.72 -14.88 -11.37
N SER A 99 9.79 -14.36 -11.98
CA SER A 99 10.84 -13.64 -11.25
C SER A 99 10.26 -12.38 -10.61
N GLY A 100 10.62 -12.14 -9.36
CA GLY A 100 10.12 -10.98 -8.63
C GLY A 100 10.63 -9.66 -9.22
N HIS A 101 9.80 -8.63 -9.20
CA HIS A 101 10.13 -7.28 -9.66
C HIS A 101 9.28 -6.23 -8.94
N ALA A 102 9.75 -4.98 -8.90
CA ALA A 102 8.96 -3.87 -8.39
C ALA A 102 7.94 -3.34 -9.42
N VAL A 103 6.75 -3.03 -8.91
CA VAL A 103 5.62 -2.47 -9.65
C VAL A 103 5.18 -1.17 -9.01
N ARG A 104 4.96 -0.17 -9.85
CA ARG A 104 4.41 1.13 -9.48
C ARG A 104 2.88 1.11 -9.52
N LEU A 105 2.29 1.38 -8.36
CA LEU A 105 0.87 1.64 -8.17
C LEU A 105 0.60 3.14 -8.33
N ARG A 106 -0.07 3.50 -9.43
CA ARG A 106 -0.52 4.86 -9.70
C ARG A 106 -1.95 5.07 -9.22
N PHE A 107 -2.22 6.18 -8.56
CA PHE A 107 -3.59 6.56 -8.21
C PHE A 107 -4.38 6.92 -9.48
N ASP A 108 -5.54 6.32 -9.70
CA ASP A 108 -6.36 6.51 -10.91
C ASP A 108 -7.32 7.71 -10.83
N GLY A 109 -7.25 8.50 -9.75
CA GLY A 109 -8.18 9.58 -9.43
C GLY A 109 -9.29 9.16 -8.46
N ARG A 110 -9.43 7.85 -8.17
CA ARG A 110 -10.37 7.29 -7.21
C ARG A 110 -9.71 6.30 -6.25
N ARG A 111 -8.83 5.44 -6.76
CA ARG A 111 -8.15 4.41 -5.97
C ARG A 111 -6.77 4.02 -6.52
N TYR A 112 -5.96 3.40 -5.67
CA TYR A 112 -4.82 2.60 -6.11
C TYR A 112 -5.29 1.24 -6.67
N PRO A 113 -4.53 0.62 -7.60
CA PRO A 113 -4.89 -0.65 -8.21
C PRO A 113 -5.06 -1.77 -7.20
N SER A 114 -6.03 -2.65 -7.41
CA SER A 114 -6.33 -3.74 -6.49
C SER A 114 -5.40 -4.95 -6.63
N ASN A 115 -4.65 -5.06 -7.73
CA ASN A 115 -3.69 -6.13 -7.95
C ASN A 115 -2.55 -5.62 -8.86
N PRO A 116 -1.29 -5.61 -8.39
CA PRO A 116 -0.15 -5.15 -9.18
C PRO A 116 0.17 -6.06 -10.36
N THR A 117 -0.16 -7.36 -10.30
CA THR A 117 0.22 -8.33 -11.36
C THR A 117 -0.63 -8.21 -12.62
N THR A 118 -1.75 -7.48 -12.55
CA THR A 118 -2.61 -7.19 -13.70
C THR A 118 -2.28 -5.87 -14.39
N LEU A 119 -1.28 -5.14 -13.90
CA LEU A 119 -0.85 -3.87 -14.48
C LEU A 119 0.02 -4.10 -15.73
N PRO A 120 0.03 -3.15 -16.68
CA PRO A 120 0.88 -3.25 -17.87
C PRO A 120 2.37 -3.19 -17.50
N GLU A 121 3.26 -3.74 -18.34
CA GLU A 121 4.73 -3.72 -18.12
C GLU A 121 5.31 -2.31 -17.89
N THR A 122 4.66 -1.27 -18.43
CA THR A 122 5.03 0.14 -18.17
C THR A 122 4.89 0.58 -16.70
N ALA A 123 4.25 -0.24 -15.87
CA ALA A 123 4.17 -0.08 -14.43
C ALA A 123 5.41 -0.60 -13.69
N THR A 124 6.27 -1.40 -14.33
CA THR A 124 7.54 -1.85 -13.73
C THR A 124 8.40 -0.64 -13.35
N THR A 125 9.04 -0.70 -12.18
CA THR A 125 9.91 0.34 -11.64
C THR A 125 11.17 -0.29 -11.07
N SER A 126 12.19 0.54 -10.79
CA SER A 126 13.39 0.06 -10.10
C SER A 126 13.09 -0.36 -8.66
N ASP A 127 13.75 -1.41 -8.18
CA ASP A 127 13.60 -1.95 -6.82
C ASP A 127 14.12 -0.99 -5.73
N ASP A 128 14.95 -0.02 -6.11
CA ASP A 128 15.52 1.02 -5.24
C ASP A 128 14.80 2.38 -5.34
N ALA A 129 13.74 2.48 -6.16
CA ALA A 129 13.06 3.73 -6.41
C ALA A 129 12.36 4.28 -5.16
N GLY A 130 12.63 5.55 -4.83
CA GLY A 130 11.96 6.25 -3.74
C GLY A 130 12.34 5.76 -2.33
N SER A 131 11.62 6.25 -1.33
CA SER A 131 11.88 5.95 0.08
C SER A 131 11.06 4.76 0.57
N VAL A 132 11.64 3.92 1.43
CA VAL A 132 10.94 2.81 2.06
C VAL A 132 9.94 3.33 3.09
N LEU A 133 8.67 2.94 2.96
CA LEU A 133 7.61 3.17 3.94
C LEU A 133 7.49 2.00 4.92
N ILE A 134 7.43 0.79 4.38
CA ILE A 134 7.37 -0.45 5.17
C ILE A 134 8.48 -1.37 4.65
N PRO A 135 9.50 -1.68 5.47
CA PRO A 135 10.64 -2.48 5.03
C PRO A 135 10.27 -3.95 4.89
N SER A 136 11.03 -4.72 4.11
CA SER A 136 10.97 -6.19 4.21
C SER A 136 11.40 -6.63 5.61
N ALA A 137 10.75 -7.67 6.14
CA ALA A 137 11.22 -8.32 7.36
C ALA A 137 12.68 -8.77 7.17
N ARG A 138 13.49 -8.58 8.21
CA ARG A 138 14.90 -9.02 8.24
C ARG A 138 15.00 -10.51 8.48
#